data_AF-A0A6L9ZMT2-F1
#
_entry.id   AF-A0A6L9ZMT2-F1
#
_cell.length_a   1.000
_cell.length_b   1.000
_cell.length_c   1.000
_cell.angle_alpha   90.00
_cell.angle_beta   90.00
_cell.angle_gamma   90.00
#
_symmetry.space_group_name_H-M   'P 1'
#
loop_
_entity.id
_entity.type
_entity.pdbx_description
1 polymer ?
#
loop_
_entity_poly.entity_id
_entity_poly.type
_entity_poly.pdbx_seq_one_letter_code
_entity_poly.pdbx_strand_id
1 'polypeptide(L)' 'MSFVVEIQPEILPKTDNSVGIDLGIKTFATFSDGTKVDAPKPLKKRIKKLRKVKFVIIS' A
#
# COMPACT_ATOMS: atom_id res chain seq x y z
N MET A 1 -18.10 -7.94 15.04
CA MET A 1 -17.80 -6.96 16.11
C MET A 1 -16.53 -6.23 15.71
N SER A 2 -16.55 -4.90 15.58
CA SER A 2 -15.35 -4.07 15.42
C SER A 2 -15.32 -3.06 16.56
N PHE A 3 -14.17 -2.82 17.15
CA PHE A 3 -13.97 -1.83 18.21
C PHE A 3 -12.82 -0.89 17.80
N VAL A 4 -12.88 0.34 18.29
CA VAL A 4 -11.84 1.35 18.07
C VAL A 4 -10.99 1.41 19.33
N VAL A 5 -9.67 1.45 19.17
CA VAL A 5 -8.73 1.64 20.26
C VAL A 5 -7.96 2.92 19.98
N GLU A 6 -8.00 3.85 20.92
CA GLU A 6 -7.16 5.04 20.89
C GLU A 6 -5.80 4.71 21.51
N ILE A 7 -4.73 5.08 20.79
CA ILE A 7 -3.36 4.87 21.22
C ILE A 7 -2.67 6.23 21.12
N GLN A 8 -1.96 6.65 22.17
CA GLN A 8 -1.12 7.83 22.11
C GLN A 8 0.12 7.53 21.27
N PRO A 9 0.41 8.30 20.20
CA PRO A 9 1.56 8.05 19.36
C PRO A 9 2.85 8.39 20.12
N GLU A 10 3.79 7.46 20.12
CA GLU A 10 5.14 7.70 20.61
C GLU A 10 5.92 8.53 19.59
N ILE A 11 6.45 9.68 20.00
CA ILE A 11 7.31 10.51 19.14
C ILE A 11 8.73 9.96 19.24
N LEU A 12 9.19 9.33 18.18
CA LEU A 12 10.57 8.86 18.07
C LEU A 12 11.53 10.04 17.80
N PRO A 13 12.79 9.95 18.27
CA PRO A 13 13.80 10.94 17.95
C PRO A 13 14.03 11.02 16.44
N LYS A 14 14.27 12.23 15.94
CA LYS A 14 14.62 12.43 14.52
C LYS A 14 15.98 11.81 14.23
N THR A 15 16.10 11.22 13.05
CA THR A 15 17.35 10.67 12.52
C THR A 15 17.66 11.34 11.19
N ASP A 16 18.94 11.42 10.83
CA ASP A 16 19.36 11.91 9.50
C ASP A 16 19.14 10.88 8.37
N ASN A 17 18.63 9.69 8.71
CA ASN A 17 18.31 8.66 7.73
C ASN A 17 17.09 9.06 6.89
N SER A 18 17.20 8.90 5.58
CA SER A 18 16.09 9.03 4.64
C SER A 18 16.01 7.81 3.73
N VAL A 19 14.79 7.36 3.43
CA VAL A 19 14.51 6.23 2.54
C VAL A 19 13.46 6.68 1.54
N GLY A 20 13.77 6.57 0.25
CA GLY A 20 12.80 6.76 -0.82
C GLY A 20 11.91 5.53 -0.97
N ILE A 21 10.61 5.72 -1.17
CA ILE A 21 9.64 4.63 -1.34
C ILE A 21 8.85 4.86 -2.64
N ASP A 22 8.92 3.91 -3.57
CA ASP A 22 8.07 3.85 -4.76
C ASP A 22 7.02 2.72 -4.61
N LEU A 23 5.76 3.01 -4.92
CA LEU A 23 4.64 2.10 -4.71
C LEU A 23 4.03 1.58 -6.03
N GLY A 24 3.71 0.29 -6.10
CA GLY A 24 3.26 -0.34 -7.34
C GLY A 24 2.26 -1.49 -7.20
N ILE A 25 1.74 -1.93 -8.35
CA ILE A 25 0.74 -3.02 -8.44
C ILE A 25 1.41 -4.40 -8.54
N LYS A 26 2.60 -4.48 -9.14
CA LYS A 26 3.40 -5.71 -9.24
C LYS A 26 4.25 -5.91 -7.99
N THR A 27 5.04 -4.88 -7.68
CA THR A 27 5.84 -4.74 -6.47
C THR A 27 5.13 -3.71 -5.61
N PHE A 28 4.74 -4.09 -4.40
CA PHE A 28 4.03 -3.20 -3.48
C PHE A 28 4.86 -1.97 -3.13
N ALA A 29 6.13 -2.20 -2.74
CA ALA A 29 7.06 -1.14 -2.40
C ALA A 29 8.47 -1.46 -2.92
N THR A 30 9.16 -0.46 -3.47
CA THR A 30 10.60 -0.49 -3.74
C THR A 30 11.26 0.61 -2.93
N PHE A 31 12.28 0.27 -2.15
CA PHE A 31 13.04 1.21 -1.35
C PHE A 31 14.24 1.75 -2.14
N SER A 32 14.78 2.89 -1.73
CA SER A 32 15.92 3.54 -2.38
C SER A 32 17.21 2.71 -2.37
N ASP A 33 17.31 1.71 -1.50
CA ASP A 33 18.40 0.71 -1.47
C ASP A 33 18.18 -0.45 -2.47
N GLY A 34 17.06 -0.45 -3.21
CA GLY A 34 16.69 -1.49 -4.16
C GLY A 34 15.91 -2.66 -3.54
N THR A 35 15.67 -2.67 -2.22
CA THR A 35 14.84 -3.66 -1.54
C THR A 35 13.41 -3.62 -2.09
N LYS A 36 12.81 -4.78 -2.32
CA LYS A 36 11.48 -4.92 -2.93
C LYS A 36 10.55 -5.74 -2.07
N VAL A 37 9.34 -5.24 -1.87
CA VAL A 37 8.23 -5.94 -1.22
C VAL A 37 7.19 -6.28 -2.28
N ASP A 38 6.89 -7.57 -2.45
CA ASP A 38 5.92 -8.03 -3.43
C ASP A 38 4.47 -7.66 -3.05
N ALA A 39 3.63 -7.41 -4.06
CA ALA A 39 2.22 -7.17 -3.83
C ALA A 39 1.47 -8.45 -3.40
N PRO A 40 0.51 -8.34 -2.45
CA PRO A 40 -0.29 -9.49 -2.03
C PRO A 40 -1.08 -10.05 -3.21
N LYS A 41 -0.98 -11.36 -3.47
CA LYS A 41 -1.68 -12.00 -4.60
C LYS A 41 -3.03 -12.55 -4.14
N PRO A 42 -4.12 -12.37 -4.92
CA PRO A 42 -4.17 -11.79 -6.27
C PRO A 42 -4.67 -10.33 -6.33
N LEU A 43 -3.82 -9.33 -6.06
CA LEU A 43 -4.17 -7.91 -6.18
C LEU A 43 -4.53 -7.50 -7.62
N LYS A 44 -3.71 -7.88 -8.62
CA LYS A 44 -3.93 -7.53 -10.04
C LYS A 44 -5.31 -7.98 -10.55
N LYS A 45 -5.75 -9.18 -10.16
CA LYS A 45 -7.07 -9.73 -10.53
C LYS A 45 -8.20 -8.92 -9.90
N ARG A 46 -8.06 -8.55 -8.62
CA ARG A 46 -9.04 -7.74 -7.89
C ARG A 46 -9.17 -6.34 -8.51
N ILE A 47 -8.06 -5.69 -8.83
CA ILE A 47 -8.06 -4.38 -9.53
C ILE A 47 -8.73 -4.48 -10.90
N LYS A 48 -8.43 -5.53 -11.68
CA LYS A 48 -9.10 -5.74 -12.99
C LYS A 48 -10.60 -5.93 -12.84
N LYS A 49 -11.05 -6.70 -11.84
CA LYS A 49 -12.48 -6.88 -11.54
C LYS A 49 -13.12 -5.55 -11.16
N LEU A 50 -12.48 -4.76 -10.29
CA LEU A 50 -12.97 -3.45 -9.88
C LEU A 50 -13.11 -2.49 -11.07
N ARG A 51 -12.12 -2.43 -11.97
CA ARG A 51 -12.20 -1.59 -13.18
C ARG A 51 -13.37 -1.97 -14.08
N LYS A 52 -13.62 -3.27 -14.26
CA LYS A 52 -14.78 -3.75 -15.03
C LYS A 52 -16.11 -3.35 -14.39
N VAL A 53 -16.25 -3.57 -13.09
CA VAL A 53 -17.47 -3.21 -12.35
C VAL A 53 -17.70 -1.70 -12.39
N LYS A 54 -16.66 -0.90 -12.18
CA LYS A 54 -16.73 0.56 -12.31
C LYS A 54 -17.16 0.98 -13.70
N PHE A 55 -16.54 0.42 -14.76
CA PHE A 55 -16.93 0.74 -16.13
C PHE A 55 -18.42 0.48 -16.39
N VAL A 56 -18.95 -0.68 -15.98
CA VAL A 56 -20.38 -1.02 -16.13
C VAL A 56 -21.31 -0.07 -15.37
N ILE A 57 -20.91 0.39 -14.18
CA ILE A 57 -21.74 1.29 -13.35
C ILE A 57 -21.77 2.73 -13.90
N ILE A 58 -20.76 3.13 -14.67
CA ILE A 58 -20.64 4.48 -15.24
C ILE A 58 -21.13 4.52 -16.71
N SER A 59 -21.66 3.41 -17.23
CA SER A 59 -22.26 3.31 -18.58
C SER A 59 -23.77 3.48 -18.55
#